data_AF-A0A820H7V9-F1
#
_entry.id   AF-A0A820H7V9-F1
#
_cell.length_a   1.000
_cell.length_b   1.000
_cell.length_c   1.000
_cell.angle_alpha   90.00
_cell.angle_beta   90.00
_cell.angle_gamma   90.00
#
_symmetry.space_group_name_H-M   'P 1'
#
loop_
_entity.id
_entity.type
_entity.pdbx_description
1 polymer ?
#
loop_
_entity_poly.entity_id
_entity_poly.type
_entity_poly.pdbx_seq_one_letter_code
_entity_poly.pdbx_strand_id
1 'polypeptide(L)'
;MRQNISSDSGSMQELHLKYSWIPGSESIRPNAEIRQKKENYIKNMLTRYTSLQDFVLHKFFGLKPVVQGDFINSRLQVPSTEITSTRIAHTNRHEFRFVTNLFSYH
;
A
#
# COMPACT_ATOMS: atom_id res chain seq x y z
N MET A 1 3.66 3.56 27.68
CA MET A 1 4.56 4.68 27.31
C MET A 1 4.87 4.60 25.83
N ARG A 2 4.44 5.59 25.02
CA ARG A 2 4.93 5.71 23.64
C ARG A 2 6.32 6.32 23.71
N GLN A 3 7.34 5.56 23.32
CA GLN A 3 8.69 6.12 23.17
C GLN A 3 8.68 6.99 21.91
N ASN A 4 8.55 8.31 22.09
CA ASN A 4 8.79 9.27 21.03
C ASN A 4 10.30 9.29 20.77
N ILE A 5 10.75 8.48 19.82
CA ILE A 5 12.08 8.67 19.23
C ILE A 5 12.04 10.05 18.57
N SER A 6 12.90 10.95 19.05
CA SER A 6 13.05 12.29 18.47
C SER A 6 13.29 12.13 16.97
N SER A 7 12.47 12.80 16.16
CA SER A 7 12.58 12.80 14.69
C SER A 7 13.75 13.63 14.17
N ASP A 8 14.57 14.18 15.08
CA ASP A 8 15.85 14.82 14.78
C ASP A 8 16.85 13.84 14.15
N SER A 9 17.39 14.20 13.00
CA SER A 9 18.33 13.37 12.24
C SER A 9 19.69 13.23 12.93
N GLY A 10 20.12 14.23 13.71
CA GLY A 10 21.37 14.17 14.46
C GLY A 10 21.34 13.10 15.55
N SER A 11 20.29 13.14 16.37
CA SER A 11 20.05 12.16 17.45
C SER A 11 19.95 10.72 16.93
N MET A 12 19.36 10.50 15.74
CA MET A 12 19.29 9.16 15.13
C MET A 12 20.65 8.66 14.64
N GLN A 13 21.49 9.55 14.11
CA GLN A 13 22.83 9.16 13.65
C GLN A 13 23.72 8.73 14.82
N GLU A 14 23.64 9.39 15.97
CA GLU A 14 24.34 8.99 17.19
C GLU A 14 23.92 7.59 17.66
N LEU A 15 22.62 7.32 17.63
CA LEU A 15 22.07 6.00 17.98
C LEU A 15 22.47 4.92 16.95
N HIS A 16 22.52 5.25 15.67
CA HIS A 16 23.01 4.37 14.61
C HIS A 16 24.50 4.03 14.80
N LEU A 17 25.34 5.02 15.10
CA LEU A 17 26.75 4.80 15.38
C LEU A 17 26.96 3.91 16.61
N LYS A 18 26.10 4.05 17.64
CA LYS A 18 26.21 3.28 18.88
C LYS A 18 25.71 1.84 18.76
N TYR A 19 24.61 1.60 18.06
CA TYR A 19 23.92 0.31 18.06
C TYR A 19 23.88 -0.40 16.70
N SER A 20 24.21 0.31 15.62
CA SER A 20 24.30 -0.16 14.23
C SER A 20 23.03 -0.72 13.58
N TRP A 21 22.08 -1.25 14.36
CA TRP A 21 20.78 -1.72 13.88
C TRP A 21 19.74 -0.60 13.78
N ILE A 22 19.96 0.51 14.48
CA ILE A 22 19.08 1.68 14.41
C ILE A 22 19.32 2.40 13.08
N PRO A 23 18.28 2.76 12.31
CA PRO A 23 18.40 3.55 11.09
C PRO A 23 19.23 4.83 11.29
N GLY A 24 20.33 5.01 10.54
CA GLY A 24 21.12 6.25 10.54
C GLY A 24 20.44 7.43 9.83
N SER A 25 21.12 8.58 9.76
CA SER A 25 20.64 9.74 9.00
C SER A 25 20.45 9.40 7.51
N GLU A 26 21.30 8.52 7.00
CA GLU A 26 21.26 7.97 5.63
C GLU A 26 20.21 6.86 5.45
N SER A 27 19.62 6.37 6.54
CA SER A 27 18.52 5.42 6.41
C SER A 27 17.36 6.15 5.76
N ILE A 28 17.06 5.71 4.53
CA ILE A 28 16.28 6.39 3.51
C ILE A 28 14.98 6.92 4.11
N ARG A 29 15.03 8.16 4.63
CA ARG A 29 13.83 8.97 4.73
C ARG A 29 13.40 9.18 3.28
N PRO A 30 12.15 8.88 2.91
CA PRO A 30 11.72 9.13 1.54
C PRO A 30 12.00 10.60 1.25
N ASN A 31 12.83 10.86 0.25
CA ASN A 31 13.13 12.21 -0.18
C ASN A 31 11.80 12.93 -0.51
N ALA A 32 11.83 14.27 -0.53
CA ALA A 32 10.60 15.06 -0.73
C ALA A 32 9.83 14.61 -1.99
N GLU A 33 10.54 14.20 -3.04
CA GLU A 33 9.98 13.67 -4.29
C GLU A 33 9.27 12.32 -4.11
N ILE A 34 9.86 11.35 -3.41
CA ILE A 34 9.28 10.03 -3.12
C ILE A 34 8.05 10.21 -2.24
N ARG A 35 8.09 11.13 -1.28
CA ARG A 35 6.93 11.48 -0.46
C ARG A 35 5.80 12.03 -1.34
N GLN A 36 6.11 12.99 -2.22
CA GLN A 36 5.13 13.54 -3.15
C GLN A 36 4.55 12.47 -4.10
N LYS A 37 5.38 11.55 -4.62
CA LYS A 37 4.94 10.42 -5.44
C LYS A 37 3.96 9.52 -4.68
N LYS A 38 4.25 9.19 -3.41
CA LYS A 38 3.36 8.39 -2.55
C LYS A 38 2.04 9.12 -2.27
N GLU A 39 2.10 10.42 -1.96
CA GLU A 39 0.91 11.23 -1.72
C GLU A 39 0.02 11.31 -2.98
N ASN A 40 0.62 11.53 -4.15
CA ASN A 40 -0.09 11.53 -5.43
C ASN A 40 -0.69 10.16 -5.75
N TYR A 41 0.03 9.07 -5.47
CA TYR A 41 -0.49 7.72 -5.63
C TYR A 41 -1.75 7.48 -4.78
N ILE A 42 -1.71 7.86 -3.50
CA ILE A 42 -2.85 7.73 -2.59
C ILE A 42 -4.02 8.61 -3.05
N LYS A 43 -3.75 9.86 -3.46
CA LYS A 43 -4.79 10.74 -4.00
C LYS A 43 -5.46 10.14 -5.23
N ASN A 44 -4.67 9.64 -6.18
CA ASN A 44 -5.18 9.02 -7.41
C ASN A 44 -5.98 7.74 -7.12
N MET A 45 -5.57 6.97 -6.11
CA MET A 45 -6.34 5.82 -5.64
C MET A 45 -7.71 6.26 -5.10
N LEU A 46 -7.76 7.26 -4.21
CA LEU A 46 -9.00 7.73 -3.59
C LEU A 46 -9.96 8.40 -4.59
N THR A 47 -9.44 8.98 -5.68
CA THR A 47 -10.29 9.54 -6.74
C THR A 47 -10.81 8.47 -7.69
N ARG A 48 -10.05 7.41 -7.92
CA ARG A 48 -10.36 6.37 -8.91
C ARG A 48 -11.30 5.29 -8.39
N TYR A 49 -11.29 5.00 -7.09
CA TYR A 49 -12.12 3.94 -6.49
C TYR A 49 -13.16 4.51 -5.54
N THR A 50 -14.28 3.79 -5.41
CA THR A 50 -15.32 4.13 -4.43
C THR A 50 -14.85 3.92 -3.00
N SER A 51 -14.05 2.88 -2.75
CA SER A 51 -13.51 2.57 -1.44
C SER A 51 -12.09 2.01 -1.52
N LEU A 52 -11.40 2.00 -0.37
CA LEU A 52 -10.10 1.32 -0.24
C LEU A 52 -10.24 -0.20 -0.49
N GLN A 53 -11.38 -0.79 -0.10
CA GLN A 53 -11.64 -2.21 -0.32
C GLN A 53 -11.65 -2.54 -1.81
N ASP A 54 -12.34 -1.74 -2.62
CA ASP A 54 -12.41 -1.92 -4.08
C ASP A 54 -11.03 -1.82 -4.74
N PHE A 55 -10.22 -0.87 -4.28
CA PHE A 55 -8.83 -0.76 -4.72
C PHE A 55 -8.03 -2.02 -4.40
N VAL A 56 -8.13 -2.53 -3.17
CA VAL A 56 -7.38 -3.72 -2.75
C VAL A 56 -7.82 -4.96 -3.55
N LEU A 57 -9.13 -5.15 -3.70
CA LEU A 57 -9.71 -6.26 -4.45
C LEU A 57 -9.29 -6.25 -5.92
N HIS A 58 -9.26 -5.08 -6.56
CA HIS A 58 -8.78 -4.99 -7.93
C HIS A 58 -7.26 -5.12 -8.03
N LYS A 59 -6.49 -4.38 -7.22
CA LYS A 59 -5.04 -4.26 -7.40
C LYS A 59 -4.26 -5.49 -6.92
N PHE A 60 -4.68 -6.10 -5.82
CA PHE A 60 -3.97 -7.24 -5.23
C PHE A 60 -4.64 -8.58 -5.51
N PHE A 61 -5.97 -8.61 -5.55
CA PHE A 61 -6.73 -9.84 -5.83
C PHE A 61 -7.12 -10.00 -7.31
N GLY A 62 -6.84 -8.99 -8.15
CA GLY A 62 -7.10 -9.06 -9.59
C GLY A 62 -8.58 -9.12 -9.96
N LEU A 63 -9.49 -8.77 -9.05
CA LEU A 63 -10.93 -8.81 -9.30
C LEU A 63 -11.33 -7.69 -10.26
N LYS A 64 -12.31 -7.96 -11.13
CA LYS A 64 -12.74 -7.00 -12.15
C LYS A 64 -13.64 -5.92 -11.55
N PRO A 65 -13.24 -4.65 -11.55
CA PRO A 65 -14.12 -3.57 -11.15
C PRO A 65 -15.09 -3.19 -12.29
N VAL A 66 -16.21 -2.61 -11.91
CA VAL A 66 -17.18 -1.98 -12.79
C VAL A 66 -17.18 -0.48 -12.50
N VAL A 67 -17.47 0.34 -13.52
CA VAL A 67 -17.62 1.77 -13.35
C VAL A 67 -18.98 2.07 -12.72
N GLN A 68 -19.00 2.83 -11.64
CA GLN A 68 -20.17 3.28 -10.93
C GLN A 68 -20.19 4.82 -10.85
N GLY A 69 -21.37 5.41 -11.00
CA GLY A 69 -21.58 6.86 -10.96
C GLY A 69 -21.95 7.44 -12.32
N ASP A 70 -22.07 8.77 -12.35
CA ASP A 70 -22.46 9.50 -13.55
C ASP A 70 -21.27 9.73 -14.48
N PHE A 71 -21.55 10.29 -15.66
CA PHE A 71 -20.54 10.69 -16.65
C PHE A 71 -19.44 11.59 -16.06
N ILE A 72 -19.76 12.37 -15.02
CA ILE A 72 -18.85 13.33 -14.38
C ILE A 72 -18.06 12.72 -13.22
N ASN A 73 -18.65 11.77 -12.48
CA ASN A 73 -18.10 11.23 -11.23
C ASN A 73 -17.99 9.70 -11.25
N SER A 74 -17.59 9.16 -12.39
CA SER A 74 -17.36 7.73 -12.58
C SER A 74 -16.19 7.24 -11.72
N ARG A 75 -16.46 6.28 -10.82
CA ARG A 75 -15.46 5.61 -9.98
C ARG A 75 -15.55 4.10 -10.13
N LEU A 76 -14.48 3.40 -9.78
CA LEU A 76 -14.39 1.95 -9.86
C LEU A 76 -14.88 1.29 -8.57
N GLN A 77 -15.78 0.32 -8.71
CA GLN A 77 -16.27 -0.54 -7.63
C GLN A 77 -16.15 -2.01 -8.03
N VAL A 78 -15.75 -2.89 -7.11
CA VAL A 78 -15.77 -4.34 -7.36
C VAL A 78 -17.13 -4.90 -6.92
N PRO A 79 -17.93 -5.48 -7.84
CA PRO A 79 -19.25 -5.98 -7.50
C PRO A 79 -19.18 -7.22 -6.61
N SER A 80 -20.16 -7.38 -5.72
CA SER A 80 -20.23 -8.51 -4.78
C SER A 80 -20.35 -9.88 -5.47
N THR A 81 -20.88 -9.91 -6.70
CA THR A 81 -20.94 -11.09 -7.56
C THR A 81 -19.54 -11.61 -7.89
N GLU A 82 -18.59 -10.72 -8.21
CA GLU A 82 -17.20 -11.06 -8.49
C GLU A 82 -16.47 -11.56 -7.24
N ILE A 83 -16.74 -10.96 -6.08
CA ILE A 83 -16.18 -11.41 -4.79
C ILE A 83 -16.63 -12.85 -4.50
N THR A 84 -17.91 -13.14 -4.74
CA THR A 84 -18.50 -14.43 -4.45
C THR A 84 -18.05 -15.51 -5.44
N SER A 85 -17.96 -15.19 -6.74
CA SER A 85 -17.47 -16.13 -7.77
C SER A 85 -16.03 -16.58 -7.47
N THR A 86 -15.18 -15.67 -7.00
CA THR A 86 -13.78 -15.97 -6.66
C THR A 86 -13.67 -16.83 -5.39
N ARG A 87 -14.55 -16.60 -4.39
CA ARG A 87 -14.62 -17.45 -3.18
C ARG A 87 -14.92 -18.90 -3.52
N ILE A 88 -15.78 -19.15 -4.50
CA ILE A 88 -16.16 -20.51 -4.93
C ILE A 88 -14.98 -21.19 -5.66
N ALA A 89 -14.10 -20.43 -6.32
CA ALA A 89 -12.93 -20.97 -7.01
C ALA A 89 -11.77 -21.36 -6.06
N HIS A 90 -11.69 -20.75 -4.86
CA HIS A 90 -10.56 -20.93 -3.93
C HIS A 90 -10.81 -21.90 -2.77
N THR A 91 -12.01 -22.46 -2.63
CA THR A 91 -12.28 -23.50 -1.61
C THR A 91 -11.56 -24.83 -1.88
N ASN A 92 -10.82 -24.98 -2.98
CA ASN A 92 -10.12 -26.22 -3.32
C ASN A 92 -8.59 -26.22 -3.22
N ARG A 93 -7.91 -25.13 -2.81
CA ARG A 93 -6.44 -25.19 -2.67
C ARG A 93 -5.91 -24.38 -1.49
N HIS A 94 -5.46 -25.12 -0.48
CA HIS A 94 -4.43 -24.72 0.47
C HIS A 94 -3.17 -24.26 -0.27
N GLU A 95 -3.05 -22.99 -0.64
CA GLU A 95 -1.74 -22.40 -0.96
C GLU A 95 -1.71 -20.93 -0.49
N PHE A 96 -1.41 -20.72 0.79
CA PHE A 96 -0.86 -19.44 1.25
C PHE A 96 0.56 -19.32 0.68
N ARG A 97 0.69 -18.83 -0.56
CA ARG A 97 2.00 -18.39 -1.07
C ARG A 97 2.28 -17.00 -0.51
N PHE A 98 3.21 -16.93 0.44
CA PHE A 98 3.85 -15.69 0.83
C PHE A 98 4.40 -15.03 -0.44
N VAL A 99 3.93 -13.82 -0.75
CA VAL A 99 4.47 -13.02 -1.87
C VAL A 99 5.85 -12.53 -1.44
N THR A 100 6.88 -13.34 -1.68
CA THR A 100 8.28 -12.93 -1.57
C THR A 100 8.63 -12.08 -2.79
N ASN A 101 8.34 -10.79 -2.74
CA ASN A 101 9.02 -9.70 -3.47
C ASN A 101 8.11 -8.47 -3.52
N LEU A 102 8.00 -7.76 -2.40
CA LEU A 102 7.40 -6.42 -2.37
C LEU A 102 8.43 -5.30 -2.58
N PHE A 103 9.73 -5.61 -2.64
CA PHE A 103 10.80 -4.63 -2.85
C PHE A 103 11.98 -5.24 -3.61
N SER A 104 11.83 -5.49 -4.91
CA SER A 104 12.97 -5.59 -5.81
C SER A 104 13.22 -4.20 -6.42
N TYR A 105 14.13 -3.44 -5.81
CA TYR A 105 14.68 -2.23 -6.42
C TYR A 105 15.90 -2.66 -7.26
N HIS A 106 15.78 -2.51 -8.59
CA HIS A 106 16.91 -2.47 -9.50
C HIS A 106 17.38 -1.02 -9.64
#